data_AF-W2TM77-F1
#
_entry.id   AF-W2TM77-F1
#
_cell.length_a   1.000
_cell.length_b   1.000
_cell.length_c   1.000
_cell.angle_alpha   90.00
_cell.angle_beta   90.00
_cell.angle_gamma   90.00
#
_symmetry.space_group_name_H-M   'P 1'
#
loop_
_entity.id
_entity.type
_entity.pdbx_description
1 polymer ?
#
loop_
_entity_poly.entity_id
_entity_poly.type
_entity_poly.pdbx_seq_one_letter_code
_entity_poly.pdbx_strand_id
1 'polypeptide(L)'
;STQEVEHLKGATLDGSVLKASTFSFSVRDACVAAGQVDAKVFRDSEQPATIMSHLEQFRRNQNMCDVILEVEGHSLAAHRFVLAAAIPYFRAMFGYDVVEAKMDRIILN
;
A
#
# COMPACT_ATOMS: atom_id res chain seq x y z
N SER A 1 17.16 -13.29 -17.30
CA SER A 1 15.90 -13.14 -18.05
C SER A 1 15.36 -14.54 -18.25
N THR A 2 14.50 -14.97 -17.35
CA THR A 2 13.91 -16.32 -17.38
C THR A 2 12.46 -16.14 -16.96
N GLN A 3 11.55 -16.16 -17.93
CA GLN A 3 10.11 -16.07 -17.70
C GLN A 3 9.58 -17.51 -17.62
N GLU A 4 9.15 -17.93 -16.44
CA GLU A 4 8.41 -19.18 -16.28
C GLU A 4 6.90 -18.86 -16.37
N VAL A 5 6.26 -19.42 -17.40
CA VAL A 5 4.83 -19.27 -17.65
C VAL A 5 4.13 -20.51 -17.07
N GLU A 6 3.70 -20.43 -15.81
CA GLU A 6 2.89 -21.49 -15.22
C GLU A 6 1.40 -21.31 -15.52
N HIS A 7 0.80 -22.36 -16.09
CA HIS A 7 -0.63 -22.50 -16.34
C HIS A 7 -1.28 -23.18 -15.13
N LEU A 8 -1.89 -22.41 -14.22
CA LEU A 8 -2.54 -22.97 -13.03
C LEU A 8 -4.05 -23.18 -13.27
N LYS A 9 -4.44 -24.45 -13.43
CA LYS A 9 -5.84 -24.92 -13.36
C LYS A 9 -6.34 -24.84 -11.91
N GLY A 10 -7.57 -24.38 -11.74
CA GLY A 10 -8.17 -24.08 -10.43
C GLY A 10 -8.40 -25.29 -9.53
N ALA A 11 -8.34 -25.04 -8.21
CA ALA A 11 -8.95 -25.84 -7.16
C ALA A 11 -9.26 -24.94 -5.95
N THR A 12 -10.38 -25.27 -5.30
CA THR A 12 -11.09 -24.55 -4.24
C THR A 12 -10.61 -24.87 -2.82
N LEU A 13 -10.59 -23.81 -1.99
CA LEU A 13 -10.90 -23.68 -0.54
C LEU A 13 -9.93 -24.18 0.56
N ASP A 14 -9.76 -23.25 1.51
CA ASP A 14 -9.25 -23.29 2.89
C ASP A 14 -7.74 -23.43 3.19
N GLY A 15 -7.26 -22.48 3.99
CA GLY A 15 -5.90 -22.41 4.49
C GLY A 15 -5.48 -20.98 4.80
N SER A 16 -5.81 -20.55 6.02
CA SER A 16 -5.29 -19.34 6.66
C SER A 16 -3.76 -19.30 6.60
N VAL A 17 -3.23 -18.54 5.65
CA VAL A 17 -1.89 -17.97 5.70
C VAL A 17 -2.09 -16.48 5.54
N LEU A 18 -1.68 -15.71 6.54
CA LEU A 18 -1.49 -14.28 6.46
C LEU A 18 -0.43 -14.03 5.37
N LYS A 19 -0.83 -14.11 4.09
CA LYS A 19 0.03 -13.70 2.99
C LYS A 19 0.15 -12.20 3.13
N ALA A 20 1.39 -11.75 3.36
CA ALA A 20 1.78 -10.36 3.27
C ALA A 20 0.99 -9.74 2.11
N SER A 21 0.15 -8.75 2.44
CA SER A 21 -0.73 -8.07 1.51
C SER A 21 0.11 -7.66 0.31
N THR A 22 0.10 -8.50 -0.72
CA THR A 22 0.94 -8.32 -1.89
C THR A 22 0.35 -7.11 -2.55
N PHE A 23 1.06 -5.99 -2.49
CA PHE A 23 0.65 -4.71 -3.05
C PHE A 23 0.68 -4.83 -4.58
N SER A 24 -0.24 -5.61 -5.12
CA SER A 24 -0.43 -5.79 -6.55
C SER A 24 -1.38 -4.68 -6.98
N PHE A 25 -0.83 -3.61 -7.54
CA PHE A 25 -1.60 -2.76 -8.44
C PHE A 25 -1.87 -3.59 -9.69
N SER A 26 -2.86 -4.49 -9.62
CA SER A 26 -3.23 -5.27 -10.78
C SER A 26 -4.13 -4.41 -11.65
N VAL A 27 -3.60 -3.97 -12.79
CA VAL A 27 -4.39 -3.43 -13.92
C VAL A 27 -5.55 -4.38 -14.30
N ARG A 28 -5.53 -5.63 -13.82
CA ARG A 28 -6.63 -6.60 -13.90
C ARG A 28 -7.98 -6.06 -13.44
N ASP A 29 -8.08 -5.33 -12.33
CA ASP A 29 -9.42 -4.91 -11.85
C ASP A 29 -10.08 -3.96 -12.87
N ALA A 30 -9.30 -3.11 -13.54
CA ALA A 30 -9.80 -2.24 -14.60
C ALA A 30 -10.10 -3.02 -15.91
N CYS A 31 -9.22 -3.94 -16.33
CA CYS A 31 -9.42 -4.72 -17.56
C CYS A 31 -10.56 -5.74 -17.47
N VAL A 32 -10.75 -6.37 -16.30
CA VAL A 32 -11.84 -7.32 -16.04
C VAL A 32 -13.18 -6.58 -15.97
N ALA A 33 -13.23 -5.39 -15.35
CA ALA A 33 -14.42 -4.54 -15.38
C ALA A 33 -14.79 -4.08 -16.80
N ALA A 34 -13.81 -3.96 -17.71
CA ALA A 34 -14.01 -3.63 -19.11
C ALA A 34 -14.39 -4.84 -20.01
N GLY A 35 -14.65 -6.02 -19.44
CA GLY A 35 -15.06 -7.20 -20.20
C GLY A 35 -13.96 -7.88 -21.01
N GLN A 36 -12.69 -7.53 -20.79
CA GLN A 36 -11.56 -8.18 -21.44
C GLN A 36 -11.09 -9.38 -20.61
N VAL A 37 -11.29 -10.59 -21.15
CA VAL A 37 -11.00 -11.87 -20.46
C VAL A 37 -9.53 -12.32 -20.56
N ASP A 38 -8.71 -11.65 -21.37
CA ASP A 38 -7.27 -11.95 -21.48
C ASP A 38 -6.41 -10.90 -20.73
N ALA A 39 -6.65 -10.79 -19.42
CA ALA A 39 -5.88 -9.90 -18.57
C ALA A 39 -4.62 -10.64 -18.06
N LYS A 40 -3.49 -10.43 -18.75
CA LYS A 40 -2.17 -10.92 -18.33
C LYS A 40 -1.81 -10.32 -16.97
N VAL A 41 -1.57 -11.18 -15.98
CA VAL A 41 -1.13 -10.73 -14.65
C VAL A 41 0.33 -10.37 -14.76
N PHE A 42 0.63 -9.10 -14.53
CA PHE A 42 1.99 -8.74 -14.20
C PHE A 42 2.20 -8.95 -12.70
N ARG A 43 3.14 -9.81 -12.34
CA ARG A 43 3.65 -9.96 -10.98
C ARG A 43 5.16 -9.80 -11.04
N ASP A 44 5.65 -8.85 -10.28
CA ASP A 44 7.07 -8.66 -10.04
C ASP A 44 7.30 -8.89 -8.55
N SER A 45 8.14 -9.87 -8.21
CA SER A 45 8.44 -10.26 -6.83
C SER A 45 9.28 -9.22 -6.10
N GLU A 46 10.08 -8.45 -6.82
CA GLU A 46 11.00 -7.43 -6.26
C GLU A 46 10.30 -6.08 -6.11
N GLN A 47 9.29 -5.82 -6.94
CA GLN A 47 8.55 -4.56 -6.96
C GLN A 47 8.08 -4.07 -5.58
N PRO A 48 7.51 -4.90 -4.68
CA PRO A 48 7.12 -4.44 -3.34
C PRO A 48 8.31 -3.87 -2.53
N ALA A 49 9.46 -4.54 -2.57
CA ALA A 49 10.65 -4.08 -1.87
C ALA A 49 11.21 -2.78 -2.50
N THR A 50 11.22 -2.69 -3.83
CA THR A 50 11.61 -1.48 -4.56
C THR A 50 10.71 -0.30 -4.21
N ILE A 51 9.38 -0.48 -4.17
CA ILE A 51 8.43 0.56 -3.80
C ILE A 51 8.69 1.05 -2.37
N MET A 52 8.90 0.13 -1.42
CA MET A 52 9.17 0.51 -0.03
C MET A 52 10.49 1.31 0.10
N SER A 53 11.53 0.93 -0.64
CA SER A 53 12.77 1.70 -0.71
C SER A 53 12.56 3.12 -1.25
N HIS A 54 11.75 3.28 -2.30
CA HIS A 54 11.43 4.60 -2.84
C HIS A 54 10.59 5.45 -1.87
N LEU A 55 9.58 4.87 -1.21
CA LEU A 55 8.77 5.56 -0.21
C LEU A 55 9.61 6.05 0.98
N GLU A 56 10.59 5.24 1.42
CA GLU A 56 11.55 5.66 2.43
C GLU A 56 12.38 6.87 1.96
N GLN A 57 12.91 6.83 0.75
CA GLN A 57 13.68 7.95 0.18
C GLN A 57 12.83 9.21 0.08
N PHE A 58 11.58 9.10 -0.37
CA PHE A 58 10.65 10.24 -0.40
C PHE A 58 10.43 10.83 0.99
N ARG A 59 10.25 9.99 2.01
CA ARG A 59 10.11 10.47 3.39
C ARG A 59 11.37 11.19 3.88
N ARG A 60 12.56 10.62 3.64
CA ARG A 60 13.85 11.22 4.02
C ARG A 60 14.08 12.58 3.36
N ASN A 61 13.65 12.72 2.11
CA ASN A 61 13.73 13.97 1.35
C ASN A 61 12.55 14.92 1.60
N GLN A 62 11.60 14.54 2.46
CA GLN A 62 10.34 15.25 2.70
C GLN A 62 9.48 15.48 1.44
N ASN A 63 9.66 14.64 0.42
CA ASN A 63 8.90 14.70 -0.82
C ASN A 63 7.53 14.04 -0.65
N MET A 64 6.48 14.74 -1.07
CA MET A 64 5.07 14.26 -1.03
C MET A 64 4.55 13.96 0.39
N CYS A 65 5.28 14.31 1.45
CA CYS A 65 4.79 14.17 2.82
C CYS A 65 3.66 15.18 3.04
N ASP A 66 2.50 14.69 3.47
CA ASP A 66 1.24 15.42 3.63
C ASP A 66 0.76 15.42 5.09
N VAL A 67 1.59 14.90 6.01
CA VAL A 67 1.32 14.90 7.44
C VAL A 67 2.59 14.88 8.28
N ILE A 68 2.54 15.48 9.46
CA ILE A 68 3.58 15.46 10.48
C ILE A 68 3.05 14.74 11.73
N LEU A 69 3.75 13.72 12.18
CA LEU A 69 3.49 13.05 13.45
C LEU A 69 4.33 13.71 14.54
N GLU A 70 3.70 14.11 15.64
CA GLU A 70 4.39 14.62 16.83
C GLU A 70 4.29 13.60 17.96
N VAL A 71 5.44 13.17 18.49
CA VAL A 71 5.53 12.17 19.56
C VAL A 71 6.57 12.64 20.56
N GLU A 72 6.18 12.86 21.81
CA GLU A 72 7.10 13.24 22.90
C GLU A 72 8.06 14.39 22.53
N GLY A 73 7.54 15.41 21.84
CA GLY A 73 8.34 16.57 21.40
C GLY A 73 9.17 16.37 20.13
N HIS A 74 9.06 15.22 19.47
CA HIS A 74 9.72 14.94 18.19
C HIS A 74 8.72 15.02 17.04
N SER A 75 9.10 15.66 15.94
CA SER A 75 8.27 15.76 14.72
C SER A 75 8.81 14.87 13.61
N LEU A 76 7.93 14.13 12.95
CA LEU A 76 8.25 13.24 11.83
C LEU A 76 7.31 13.50 10.65
N ALA A 77 7.85 13.95 9.52
CA ALA A 77 7.11 14.05 8.27
C ALA A 77 6.86 12.64 7.68
N ALA A 78 5.63 12.38 7.24
CA ALA A 78 5.18 11.10 6.71
C ALA A 78 4.11 11.26 5.61
N HIS A 79 3.73 10.13 5.02
CA HIS A 79 2.67 10.03 4.01
C HIS A 79 1.44 9.37 4.62
N ARG A 80 0.29 10.03 4.56
CA ARG A 80 -0.99 9.52 5.10
C ARG A 80 -1.35 8.14 4.54
N PHE A 81 -1.18 7.94 3.23
CA PHE A 81 -1.50 6.68 2.57
C PHE A 81 -0.61 5.52 3.04
N VAL A 82 0.69 5.77 3.23
CA VAL A 82 1.62 4.75 3.71
C VAL A 82 1.26 4.34 5.14
N LEU A 83 0.95 5.33 6.00
CA LEU A 83 0.49 5.09 7.37
C LEU A 83 -0.84 4.31 7.40
N ALA A 84 -1.83 4.68 6.59
CA ALA A 84 -3.10 3.97 6.48
C ALA A 84 -2.97 2.55 5.91
N ALA A 85 -2.04 2.34 4.98
CA ALA A 85 -1.77 1.01 4.43
C ALA A 85 -1.17 0.09 5.50
N ALA A 86 -0.22 0.60 6.29
CA ALA A 86 0.55 -0.18 7.25
C ALA A 86 -0.12 -0.32 8.64
N ILE A 87 -0.86 0.68 9.10
CA ILE A 87 -1.32 0.78 10.50
C ILE A 87 -2.85 1.00 10.54
N PRO A 88 -3.63 0.09 11.18
CA PRO A 88 -5.10 0.19 11.24
C PRO A 88 -5.64 1.48 11.86
N TYR A 89 -4.96 2.04 12.87
CA TYR A 89 -5.35 3.31 13.50
C TYR A 89 -5.40 4.45 12.47
N PHE A 90 -4.31 4.63 11.73
CA PHE A 90 -4.23 5.64 10.67
C PHE A 90 -5.18 5.34 9.52
N ARG A 91 -5.47 4.06 9.24
CA ARG A 91 -6.50 3.69 8.26
C ARG A 91 -7.88 4.18 8.66
N ALA A 92 -8.29 3.96 9.91
CA ALA A 92 -9.56 4.46 10.40
C ALA A 92 -9.56 5.99 10.42
N MET A 93 -8.52 6.60 10.97
CA MET A 93 -8.43 8.06 11.08
C MET A 93 -8.44 8.76 9.72
N PHE A 94 -7.78 8.23 8.69
CA PHE A 94 -7.76 8.85 7.35
C PHE A 94 -8.88 8.39 6.43
N GLY A 95 -9.48 7.22 6.69
CA GLY A 95 -10.57 6.66 5.89
C GLY A 95 -11.96 7.16 6.28
N TYR A 96 -12.12 7.67 7.50
CA TYR A 96 -13.34 8.34 7.95
C TYR A 96 -13.11 9.86 7.97
N ASP A 97 -14.13 10.64 7.59
CA ASP A 97 -14.06 12.11 7.49
C ASP A 97 -14.10 12.77 8.89
N VAL A 98 -13.19 12.33 9.77
CA VAL A 98 -12.98 12.89 11.11
C VAL A 98 -12.12 14.15 11.01
N VAL A 99 -12.22 15.05 11.98
CA VAL A 99 -11.58 16.38 11.91
C VAL A 99 -10.06 16.25 11.88
N GLU A 100 -9.53 15.26 12.60
CA GLU A 100 -8.12 14.84 12.62
C GLU A 100 -7.63 14.37 11.24
N ALA A 101 -8.53 13.86 10.39
CA ALA A 101 -8.25 13.46 9.01
C ALA A 101 -7.96 14.66 8.08
N LYS A 102 -8.18 15.90 8.54
CA LYS A 102 -7.86 17.13 7.79
C LYS A 102 -6.70 17.91 8.39
N MET A 103 -6.11 17.42 9.49
CA MET A 103 -4.99 18.08 10.14
C MET A 103 -3.67 17.71 9.47
N ASP A 104 -2.80 18.71 9.29
CA ASP A 104 -1.43 18.53 8.79
C ASP A 104 -0.48 18.02 9.88
N ARG A 105 -0.90 18.10 11.16
CA ARG A 105 -0.15 17.64 12.33
C ARG A 105 -1.03 16.73 13.20
N ILE A 106 -0.49 15.59 13.60
CA ILE A 106 -1.14 14.62 14.49
C ILE A 106 -0.25 14.41 15.70
N ILE A 107 -0.79 14.71 16.88
CA ILE A 107 -0.12 14.49 18.16
C ILE A 107 -0.48 13.07 18.61
N LEU A 108 0.55 12.23 18.79
CA LEU A 108 0.41 10.91 19.37
C LEU A 108 0.87 11.01 20.84
N ASN A 109 -0.08 10.78 21.75
CA ASN A 109 0.15 10.74 23.19
C ASN A 109 0.50 9.34 23.66
#